data_AF-A0A1M5LL70-F1
#
_entry.id   AF-A0A1M5LL70-F1
#
_cell.length_a   1.000
_cell.length_b   1.000
_cell.length_c   1.000
_cell.angle_alpha   90.00
_cell.angle_beta   90.00
_cell.angle_gamma   90.00
#
_symmetry.space_group_name_H-M   'P 1'
#
loop_
_entity.id
_entity.type
_entity.pdbx_description
1 polymer ?
#
loop_
_entity_poly.entity_id
_entity_poly.type
_entity_poly.pdbx_seq_one_letter_code
_entity_poly.pdbx_strand_id
1 'polypeptide(L)' 'MTSKPDPKDAKKKPATSHPGMMGDGTEEQNLGQPGDPTARIKKDEVDAAFAKDAKK' A
#
# COMPACT_ATOMS: atom_id res chain seq x y z
N MET A 1 -31.88 4.28 -6.26
CA MET A 1 -31.46 3.12 -5.44
C MET A 1 -31.08 1.97 -6.37
N THR A 2 -29.83 1.90 -6.82
CA THR A 2 -29.32 0.71 -7.51
C THR A 2 -28.17 0.17 -6.69
N SER A 3 -28.52 -0.69 -5.74
CA SER A 3 -27.60 -1.44 -4.90
C SER A 3 -26.76 -2.35 -5.79
N LYS A 4 -25.48 -2.03 -5.97
CA LYS A 4 -24.52 -3.04 -6.44
C LYS A 4 -24.26 -3.96 -5.25
N PRO A 5 -24.41 -5.29 -5.38
CA PRO A 5 -23.97 -6.19 -4.33
C PRO A 5 -22.46 -6.00 -4.16
N ASP A 6 -22.02 -5.77 -2.92
CA ASP A 6 -20.61 -5.90 -2.57
C ASP A 6 -20.13 -7.27 -3.04
N PRO A 7 -18.95 -7.40 -3.67
CA PRO A 7 -18.40 -8.70 -4.00
C PRO A 7 -18.04 -9.41 -2.69
N LYS A 8 -19.03 -10.10 -2.12
CA LYS A 8 -18.80 -11.19 -1.17
C LYS A 8 -17.89 -12.19 -1.86
N ASP A 9 -16.72 -12.38 -1.26
CA ASP A 9 -15.82 -13.47 -1.61
C ASP A 9 -15.25 -13.37 -3.03
N ALA A 10 -14.46 -12.33 -3.28
CA ALA A 10 -13.35 -12.51 -4.21
C ALA A 10 -12.46 -13.62 -3.62
N LYS A 11 -12.76 -14.88 -3.97
CA LYS A 11 -11.89 -16.02 -3.72
C LYS A 11 -10.50 -15.59 -4.17
N LYS A 12 -9.62 -15.26 -3.22
CA LYS A 12 -8.20 -15.04 -3.49
C LYS A 12 -7.77 -16.29 -4.24
N LYS A 13 -7.55 -16.18 -5.56
CA LYS A 13 -6.93 -17.28 -6.29
C LYS A 13 -5.64 -17.56 -5.51
N PRO A 14 -5.37 -18.81 -5.11
CA PRO A 14 -4.12 -19.10 -4.43
C PRO A 14 -3.02 -18.60 -5.35
N ALA A 15 -2.26 -17.61 -4.88
CA ALA A 15 -1.06 -17.17 -5.58
C ALA A 15 -0.21 -18.43 -5.79
N THR A 16 0.43 -18.56 -6.95
CA THR A 16 1.38 -19.64 -7.19
C THR A 16 2.36 -19.67 -6.03
N SER A 17 2.38 -20.78 -5.28
CA SER A 17 3.25 -20.93 -4.11
C SER A 17 4.69 -20.98 -4.60
N HIS A 18 5.35 -19.82 -4.67
CA HIS A 18 6.77 -19.73 -4.98
C HIS A 18 7.55 -20.17 -3.74
N PRO A 19 8.30 -21.28 -3.80
CA PRO A 19 9.09 -21.73 -2.67
C PRO A 19 10.03 -20.62 -2.19
N GLY A 20 9.92 -20.23 -0.92
CA GLY A 20 10.69 -19.12 -0.32
C GLY A 20 9.99 -17.76 -0.31
N MET A 21 8.81 -17.62 -0.92
CA MET A 21 8.01 -16.39 -0.86
C MET A 21 7.06 -16.42 0.35
N MET A 22 7.23 -15.49 1.30
CA MET A 22 6.30 -15.30 2.42
C MET A 22 5.05 -14.54 1.94
N GLY A 23 3.87 -15.15 2.06
CA GLY A 23 2.59 -14.52 1.74
C GLY A 23 2.25 -14.45 0.25
N ASP A 24 1.18 -13.73 -0.08
CA ASP A 24 0.70 -13.54 -1.47
C ASP A 24 1.40 -12.39 -2.22
N GLY A 25 2.45 -11.82 -1.63
CA GLY A 25 3.19 -10.66 -2.15
C GLY A 25 2.44 -9.33 -2.08
N THR A 26 1.19 -9.32 -1.61
CA THR A 26 0.37 -8.12 -1.41
C THR A 26 0.13 -7.79 0.06
N GLU A 27 0.46 -8.72 0.95
CA GLU A 27 0.39 -8.56 2.39
C GLU A 27 1.50 -7.65 2.92
N GLU A 28 1.11 -6.60 3.65
CA GLU A 28 2.02 -5.69 4.33
C GLU A 28 2.88 -6.47 5.34
N GLN A 29 4.20 -6.45 5.12
CA GLN A 29 5.15 -7.09 6.02
C GLN A 29 5.22 -6.32 7.34
N ASN A 30 4.55 -6.81 8.37
CA ASN A 30 4.67 -6.25 9.70
C ASN A 30 5.87 -6.91 10.43
N LEU A 31 7.00 -6.20 10.47
CA LEU A 31 8.24 -6.67 11.11
C LEU A 31 8.21 -6.53 12.65
N GLY A 32 7.12 -6.05 13.24
CA GLY A 32 7.01 -5.80 14.69
C GLY A 32 7.96 -4.71 15.20
N GLN A 33 8.56 -3.93 14.29
CA GLN A 33 9.47 -2.85 14.64
C GLN A 33 8.69 -1.55 14.82
N PRO A 34 8.90 -0.82 15.93
CA PRO A 34 8.31 0.49 16.09
C PRO A 34 8.90 1.42 15.02
N GLY A 35 8.06 1.98 14.15
CA GLY A 35 8.49 3.02 13.23
C GLY A 35 8.87 4.30 13.97
N ASP A 36 9.72 5.12 13.37
CA ASP A 36 10.07 6.44 13.91
C ASP A 36 9.01 7.50 13.49
N PRO A 37 8.20 8.02 14.43
CA PRO A 37 7.21 9.06 14.15
C PRO A 37 7.84 10.37 13.66
N THR A 38 9.09 10.64 14.02
CA THR A 38 9.81 11.89 13.72
C THR A 38 10.39 11.89 12.31
N ALA A 39 10.61 10.70 11.74
CA ALA A 39 11.01 10.49 10.35
C ALA A 39 9.83 10.53 9.36
N ARG A 40 8.61 10.89 9.81
CA ARG A 40 7.47 11.03 8.90
C ARG A 40 7.68 12.23 7.98
N ILE A 41 7.48 11.98 6.70
CA ILE A 41 7.53 13.02 5.66
C ILE A 41 6.39 14.01 5.92
N LYS A 42 6.75 15.29 6.03
CA LYS A 42 5.81 16.40 6.21
C LYS A 42 5.20 16.81 4.88
N LYS A 43 4.03 17.43 4.93
CA LYS A 43 3.34 17.97 3.75
C LYS A 43 4.23 18.95 2.98
N ASP A 44 4.95 19.81 3.68
CA ASP A 44 5.88 20.77 3.07
C ASP A 44 7.04 20.09 2.32
N GLU A 45 7.52 18.94 2.79
CA GLU A 45 8.58 18.17 2.13
C GLU A 45 8.06 17.50 0.85
N VAL A 46 6.83 16.99 0.89
CA VAL A 46 6.14 16.48 -0.31
C VAL A 46 5.94 17.63 -1.30
N ASP A 47 5.39 18.75 -0.86
CA ASP A 47 5.08 19.87 -1.75
C ASP A 47 6.36 20.46 -2.35
N ALA A 48 7.45 20.58 -1.59
CA ALA A 48 8.75 21.03 -2.11
C ALA A 48 9.36 20.07 -3.14
N ALA A 49 9.19 18.76 -2.97
CA ALA A 49 9.70 17.76 -3.91
C ALA A 49 8.96 17.83 -5.26
N PHE A 50 7.65 18.08 -5.25
CA PHE A 50 6.80 18.07 -6.44
C PHE A 50 6.50 19.47 -7.02
N ALA A 51 6.87 20.56 -6.35
CA ALA A 51 6.65 21.93 -6.84
C ALA A 51 7.37 22.24 -8.16
N LYS A 52 8.41 21.48 -8.53
CA LYS A 52 9.20 21.70 -9.75
C LYS A 52 8.56 21.15 -11.02
N ASP A 53 7.58 20.25 -10.89
CA ASP A 53 6.86 19.68 -12.04
C ASP A 53 5.58 20.47 -12.41
N ALA A 54 5.23 21.49 -11.62
CA ALA A 54 4.07 22.35 -11.86
C ALA A 54 4.36 23.53 -12.82
N LYS A 55 5.54 23.56 -13.47
CA LYS A 55 5.83 24.53 -14.53
C LYS A 55 5.70 23.87 -15.89
N LYS A 56 4.48 23.90 -16.43
CA LYS A 56 4.18 23.67 -17.84
C LYS A 56 3.99 25.01 -18.54
#